data_AF-A0A0V8TCH7-F1
#
_entry.id   AF-A0A0V8TCH7-F1
#
_cell.length_a   1.000
_cell.length_b   1.000
_cell.length_c   1.000
_cell.angle_alpha   90.00
_cell.angle_beta   90.00
_cell.angle_gamma   90.00
#
_symmetry.space_group_name_H-M   'P 1'
#
loop_
_entity.id
_entity.type
_entity.pdbx_description
1 polymer ?
#
loop_
_entity_poly.entity_id
_entity_poly.type
_entity_poly.pdbx_seq_one_letter_code
_entity_poly.pdbx_strand_id
1 'polypeptide(L)'
;MDEVHALVATIPAGRVMTYGLVAEVLADRALAAGRTPRGGPRQVGRAMASGGDVPWWRVVNASGQPPPHHLTRALAHLRSEGTPLTPDGERVRVRQAVWFPEA
;
A
#
# COMPACT_ATOMS: atom_id res chain seq x y z
N MET A 1 11.69 -10.86 6.37
CA MET A 1 10.76 -9.81 5.90
C MET A 1 11.49 -9.00 4.84
N ASP A 2 10.93 -8.87 3.64
CA ASP A 2 11.50 -7.99 2.62
C ASP A 2 11.17 -6.51 2.91
N GLU A 3 11.88 -5.58 2.26
CA GLU A 3 11.72 -4.14 2.51
C GLU A 3 10.31 -3.63 2.17
N VAL A 4 9.62 -4.27 1.21
CA VAL A 4 8.23 -3.95 0.86
C VAL A 4 7.33 -4.25 2.06
N HIS A 5 7.38 -5.46 2.59
CA HIS A 5 6.57 -5.85 3.73
C HIS A 5 6.90 -5.02 4.98
N ALA A 6 8.18 -4.70 5.19
CA ALA A 6 8.59 -3.86 6.31
C ALA A 6 7.97 -2.45 6.22
N LEU A 7 7.97 -1.83 5.04
CA LEU A 7 7.31 -0.54 4.83
C LEU A 7 5.79 -0.66 4.99
N VAL A 8 5.16 -1.67 4.39
CA VAL A 8 3.69 -1.87 4.47
C VAL A 8 3.22 -2.04 5.92
N ALA A 9 4.00 -2.73 6.77
CA ALA A 9 3.69 -2.89 8.18
C ALA A 9 3.62 -1.56 8.96
N THR A 10 4.24 -0.50 8.45
CA THR A 10 4.25 0.82 9.10
C THR A 10 3.09 1.73 8.68
N ILE A 11 2.36 1.40 7.61
CA ILE A 11 1.23 2.21 7.15
C ILE A 11 0.15 2.20 8.25
N PRO A 12 -0.27 3.35 8.82
CA PRO A 12 -1.26 3.38 9.90
C PRO A 12 -2.65 2.87 9.49
N ALA A 13 -3.46 2.44 10.46
CA ALA A 13 -4.86 2.13 10.22
C ALA A 13 -5.61 3.35 9.65
N GLY A 14 -6.51 3.11 8.70
CA GLY A 14 -7.28 4.18 8.05
C GLY A 14 -6.50 4.94 6.97
N ARG A 15 -5.23 4.60 6.75
CA ARG A 15 -4.34 5.18 5.75
C ARG A 15 -3.94 4.18 4.68
N VAL A 16 -3.54 4.70 3.52
CA VAL A 16 -3.06 3.90 2.41
C VAL A 16 -1.83 4.49 1.74
N MET A 17 -1.09 3.64 1.03
CA MET A 17 -0.13 4.04 0.00
C MET A 17 -0.53 3.43 -1.35
N THR A 18 -0.10 4.05 -2.44
CA THR A 18 -0.22 3.40 -3.75
C THR A 18 0.98 2.49 -4.00
N TYR A 19 0.86 1.50 -4.89
CA TYR A 19 2.02 0.71 -5.33
C TYR A 19 3.18 1.58 -5.85
N GLY A 20 2.85 2.71 -6.47
CA GLY A 20 3.80 3.73 -6.93
C GLY A 20 4.58 4.33 -5.77
N LEU A 21 3.86 4.87 -4.78
CA LEU A 21 4.46 5.49 -3.60
C LEU A 21 5.31 4.53 -2.79
N VAL A 22 4.88 3.27 -2.64
CA VAL A 22 5.71 2.25 -1.96
C VAL A 22 7.03 2.05 -2.70
N ALA A 23 7.00 1.94 -4.03
CA ALA A 23 8.22 1.76 -4.81
C ALA A 23 9.15 2.99 -4.77
N GLU A 24 8.57 4.20 -4.79
CA GLU A 24 9.30 5.47 -4.69
C GLU A 24 10.03 5.60 -3.36
N VAL A 25 9.33 5.40 -2.23
CA VAL A 25 9.94 5.44 -0.89
C VAL A 25 11.08 4.43 -0.75
N LEU A 26 10.92 3.22 -1.29
CA LEU A 26 11.98 2.21 -1.24
C LEU A 26 13.18 2.58 -2.13
N ALA A 27 12.93 3.21 -3.29
CA ALA A 27 13.99 3.72 -4.13
C ALA A 27 14.77 4.84 -3.44
N ASP A 28 14.08 5.78 -2.80
CA ASP A 28 14.71 6.88 -2.05
C ASP A 28 15.54 6.36 -0.88
N ARG A 29 15.02 5.37 -0.12
CA ARG A 29 15.77 4.70 0.96
C ARG A 29 17.00 3.96 0.45
N ALA A 30 16.91 3.32 -0.71
CA ALA A 30 18.06 2.67 -1.32
C ALA A 30 19.13 3.70 -1.71
N LEU A 31 18.74 4.79 -2.37
CA LEU A 31 19.64 5.88 -2.76
C LEU A 31 20.30 6.54 -1.55
N ALA A 32 19.54 6.86 -0.51
CA ALA A 32 20.07 7.43 0.74
C ALA A 32 21.07 6.50 1.44
N ALA A 33 20.92 5.19 1.27
CA ALA A 33 21.85 4.17 1.76
C ALA A 33 23.03 3.88 0.80
N GLY A 34 23.19 4.64 -0.30
CA GLY A 34 24.24 4.41 -1.29
C GLY A 34 24.07 3.14 -2.12
N ARG A 35 22.84 2.59 -2.18
CA ARG A 35 22.51 1.38 -2.95
C ARG A 35 21.77 1.75 -4.24
N THR A 36 21.91 0.92 -5.26
CA THR A 36 21.08 1.02 -6.47
C THR A 36 19.65 0.58 -6.15
N PRO A 37 18.62 1.41 -6.41
CA PRO A 37 17.22 1.01 -6.30
C PRO A 37 16.92 -0.25 -7.11
N ARG A 38 16.10 -1.14 -6.55
CA ARG A 38 15.65 -2.35 -7.24
C ARG A 38 14.14 -2.47 -7.12
N GLY A 39 13.53 -2.94 -8.21
CA GLY A 39 12.10 -3.17 -8.27
C GLY A 39 11.28 -1.97 -8.71
N GLY A 40 9.97 -2.08 -8.54
CA GLY A 40 9.05 -1.05 -8.97
C GLY A 40 7.59 -1.37 -8.62
N PRO A 41 6.64 -0.51 -9.02
CA PRO A 41 5.25 -0.61 -8.59
C PRO A 41 4.59 -1.95 -8.90
N ARG A 42 4.95 -2.58 -10.04
CA ARG A 42 4.47 -3.90 -10.43
C ARG A 42 4.96 -5.00 -9.49
N GLN A 43 6.19 -4.90 -9.01
CA GLN A 43 6.74 -5.85 -8.05
C GLN A 43 6.06 -5.71 -6.69
N VAL A 44 5.81 -4.48 -6.24
CA VAL A 44 5.01 -4.22 -5.03
C VAL A 44 3.62 -4.85 -5.17
N GLY A 45 2.94 -4.62 -6.30
CA GLY A 45 1.63 -5.22 -6.55
C GLY A 45 1.64 -6.76 -6.49
N ARG A 46 2.70 -7.40 -7.02
CA ARG A 46 2.89 -8.86 -6.92
C ARG A 46 3.10 -9.31 -5.47
N ALA A 47 3.88 -8.57 -4.68
CA ALA A 47 4.09 -8.87 -3.26
C ALA A 47 2.77 -8.78 -2.46
N MET A 48 1.91 -7.81 -2.79
CA MET A 48 0.62 -7.64 -2.11
C MET A 48 -0.46 -8.62 -2.60
N ALA A 49 -0.31 -9.19 -3.80
CA ALA A 49 -1.31 -10.09 -4.39
C ALA A 49 -1.47 -11.41 -3.63
N SER A 50 -0.45 -11.86 -2.90
CA SER A 50 -0.46 -13.13 -2.17
C SER A 50 -1.19 -13.07 -0.82
N GLY A 51 -1.49 -11.87 -0.29
CA GLY A 51 -2.18 -11.71 0.99
C GLY A 51 -1.43 -12.34 2.17
N GLY A 52 -0.35 -11.71 2.62
CA GLY A 52 0.48 -12.17 3.75
C GLY A 52 0.07 -11.60 5.13
N ASP A 53 0.99 -11.69 6.09
CA ASP A 53 0.80 -11.26 7.51
C ASP A 53 0.94 -9.75 7.74
N VAL A 54 1.14 -8.97 6.69
CA VAL A 54 1.19 -7.49 6.72
C VAL A 54 -0.16 -6.90 6.34
N PRO A 55 -0.46 -5.62 6.64
CA PRO A 55 -1.71 -4.98 6.25
C PRO A 55 -1.75 -4.67 4.74
N TRP A 56 -1.68 -5.70 3.91
CA TRP A 56 -1.59 -5.64 2.46
C TRP A 56 -2.76 -4.89 1.80
N TRP A 57 -3.92 -4.83 2.47
CA TRP A 57 -5.09 -4.07 2.02
C TRP A 57 -4.87 -2.54 2.05
N ARG A 58 -3.87 -2.05 2.80
CA ARG A 58 -3.48 -0.64 2.86
C ARG A 58 -2.63 -0.20 1.66
N VAL A 59 -2.32 -1.10 0.72
CA VAL A 59 -1.65 -0.77 -0.53
C VAL A 59 -2.61 -0.93 -1.70
N VAL A 60 -2.89 0.16 -2.40
CA VAL A 60 -3.90 0.23 -3.47
C VAL A 60 -3.28 0.65 -4.80
N ASN A 61 -4.01 0.50 -5.91
CA ASN A 61 -3.59 1.13 -7.16
C ASN A 61 -3.82 2.65 -7.13
N ALA A 62 -3.34 3.36 -8.16
CA ALA A 62 -3.50 4.82 -8.26
C ALA A 62 -4.96 5.29 -8.30
N SER A 63 -5.89 4.41 -8.68
CA SER A 63 -7.34 4.67 -8.69
C SER A 63 -8.03 4.31 -7.37
N GLY A 64 -7.29 3.87 -6.35
CA GLY A 64 -7.79 3.50 -5.04
C GLY A 64 -8.38 2.10 -4.94
N GLN A 65 -8.23 1.26 -5.95
CA GLN A 65 -8.68 -0.13 -5.89
C GLN A 65 -7.71 -0.98 -5.07
N PRO A 66 -8.21 -1.76 -4.09
CA PRO A 66 -7.42 -2.78 -3.40
C PRO A 66 -6.96 -3.91 -4.35
N PRO A 67 -6.03 -4.78 -3.91
CA PRO A 67 -5.65 -5.96 -4.67
C PRO A 67 -6.86 -6.83 -5.06
N PRO A 68 -7.02 -7.19 -6.34
CA PRO A 68 -8.24 -7.83 -6.84
C PRO A 68 -8.43 -9.26 -6.30
N HIS A 69 -7.35 -10.00 -6.08
CA HIS A 69 -7.39 -11.41 -5.66
C HIS A 69 -8.00 -11.62 -4.26
N HIS A 70 -8.13 -10.55 -3.47
CA HIS A 70 -8.75 -10.58 -2.14
C HIS A 70 -9.65 -9.37 -1.89
N LEU A 71 -10.28 -8.84 -2.95
CA LEU A 71 -11.01 -7.57 -2.92
C LEU A 71 -12.02 -7.48 -1.76
N THR A 72 -12.87 -8.50 -1.58
CA THR A 72 -13.87 -8.53 -0.51
C THR A 72 -13.25 -8.42 0.89
N ARG A 73 -12.17 -9.18 1.14
CA ARG A 73 -11.45 -9.15 2.42
C ARG A 73 -10.73 -7.82 2.62
N ALA A 74 -10.14 -7.27 1.56
CA ALA A 74 -9.47 -5.98 1.60
C ALA A 74 -10.45 -4.87 1.99
N LEU A 75 -11.61 -4.82 1.33
CA LEU A 75 -12.66 -3.85 1.62
C LEU A 75 -13.22 -4.00 3.04
N ALA A 76 -13.35 -5.23 3.55
CA ALA A 76 -13.76 -5.46 4.94
C ALA A 76 -12.76 -4.86 5.94
N HIS A 77 -11.46 -5.09 5.73
CA HIS A 77 -10.43 -4.49 6.58
C HIS A 77 -10.41 -2.96 6.48
N LEU A 78 -10.44 -2.40 5.27
CA LEU A 78 -10.45 -0.95 5.05
C LEU A 78 -11.66 -0.28 5.72
N ARG A 79 -12.84 -0.91 5.69
CA ARG A 79 -14.03 -0.43 6.42
C ARG A 79 -13.83 -0.50 7.93
N SER A 80 -13.29 -1.61 8.44
CA SER A 80 -13.04 -1.78 9.88
C SER A 80 -12.05 -0.76 10.45
N GLU A 81 -11.13 -0.27 9.61
CA GLU A 81 -10.15 0.75 9.97
C GLU A 81 -10.65 2.19 9.77
N GLY A 82 -11.87 2.37 9.26
CA GLY A 82 -12.39 3.69 8.94
C GLY A 82 -11.65 4.38 7.79
N THR A 83 -11.01 3.62 6.89
CA THR A 83 -10.35 4.19 5.72
C THR A 83 -11.38 4.92 4.86
N PRO A 84 -11.12 6.18 4.42
CA PRO A 84 -12.02 6.89 3.52
C PRO A 84 -12.28 6.14 2.21
N LEU A 85 -13.50 5.65 2.02
CA LEU A 85 -13.95 4.98 0.79
C LEU A 85 -14.82 5.90 -0.07
N THR A 86 -14.96 5.57 -1.36
CA THR A 86 -15.96 6.15 -2.27
C THR A 86 -17.39 5.88 -1.76
N PRO A 87 -18.41 6.64 -2.19
CA PRO A 87 -19.78 6.45 -1.71
C PRO A 87 -20.33 5.03 -1.91
N ASP A 88 -19.94 4.37 -3.00
CA ASP A 88 -20.24 2.96 -3.31
C ASP A 88 -19.48 1.95 -2.42
N GLY A 89 -18.48 2.42 -1.66
CA GLY A 89 -17.66 1.59 -0.79
C GLY A 89 -16.72 0.62 -1.52
N GLU A 90 -16.46 0.83 -2.82
CA GLU A 90 -15.67 -0.08 -3.65
C GLU A 90 -14.20 0.30 -3.78
N ARG A 91 -13.86 1.58 -3.53
CA ARG A 91 -12.51 2.12 -3.70
C ARG A 91 -12.14 3.06 -2.57
N VAL A 92 -10.85 3.16 -2.31
CA VAL A 92 -10.30 4.17 -1.38
C VAL A 92 -10.30 5.54 -2.05
N ARG A 93 -10.75 6.56 -1.33
CA ARG A 93 -10.52 7.97 -1.70
C ARG A 93 -9.05 8.31 -1.40
N VAL A 94 -8.14 7.94 -2.30
CA VAL A 94 -6.68 8.04 -2.09
C VAL A 94 -6.26 9.42 -1.59
N ARG A 95 -6.80 10.51 -2.15
CA ARG A 95 -6.47 11.88 -1.71
C ARG A 95 -6.74 12.15 -0.23
N GLN A 96 -7.74 11.48 0.37
CA GLN A 96 -8.11 11.63 1.78
C GLN A 96 -7.36 10.65 2.69
N ALA A 97 -6.92 9.53 2.15
CA ALA A 97 -6.34 8.42 2.92
C ALA A 97 -4.82 8.27 2.75
N VAL A 98 -4.21 8.98 1.79
CA VAL A 98 -2.77 8.82 1.50
C VAL A 98 -1.93 9.09 2.75
N TRP A 99 -0.87 8.30 2.90
CA TRP A 99 0.14 8.46 3.93
C TRP A 99 1.53 8.40 3.32
N PHE A 100 2.44 9.12 3.95
CA PHE A 100 3.86 9.14 3.64
C PHE A 100 4.61 8.88 4.95
N PRO A 101 5.63 8.00 4.94
CA PRO A 101 6.49 7.83 6.10
C PRO A 101 7.25 9.12 6.39
N GLU A 102 7.51 9.39 7.66
CA GLU A 102 8.44 10.44 8.06
C GLU A 102 9.85 10.11 7.55
N ALA A 103 10.58 11.15 7.14
CA ALA A 103 11.92 11.07 6.55
C ALA A 103 13.00 10.75 7.59
#